data_AF-A0A1Q8AZ71-F1
#
_entry.id   AF-A0A1Q8AZ71-F1
#
_cell.length_a   1.000
_cell.length_b   1.000
_cell.length_c   1.000
_cell.angle_alpha   90.00
_cell.angle_beta   90.00
_cell.angle_gamma   90.00
#
_symmetry.space_group_name_H-M   'P 1'
#
loop_
_entity.id
_entity.type
_entity.pdbx_description
1 polymer ?
#
loop_
_entity_poly.entity_id
_entity_poly.type
_entity_poly.pdbx_seq_one_letter_code
_entity_poly.pdbx_strand_id
1 'polypeptide(L)'
;MKSTASGNPLINLVSGKRSTIKLLLAKDDLRKNRKPTNRLNDLSGTDWIKFTKSWFKHTPPPRDRTKLIHPASFPETLVREFVEFFTKPKMWVLDPFVGTGSTLLAARIAGRNAVGVEINPRYASMARSRLEDAPPSDGTRQLVLQGNSRNLQKVLDENKVQKVDFCITFTSILESTEARQPPAARAKAEGA
;
A
#
# COMPACT_ATOMS: atom_id res chain seq x y z
N MET A 1 23.87 58.04 -12.51
CA MET A 1 24.12 56.71 -11.92
C MET A 1 24.97 56.89 -10.67
N LYS A 2 24.36 56.80 -9.48
CA LYS A 2 25.02 56.99 -8.18
C LYS A 2 24.50 55.95 -7.18
N SER A 3 25.39 55.03 -6.80
CA SER A 3 25.81 54.63 -5.44
C SER A 3 24.86 54.72 -4.22
N THR A 4 25.02 53.70 -3.33
CA THR A 4 24.83 53.65 -1.84
C THR A 4 23.40 53.69 -1.28
N ALA A 5 23.03 53.01 -0.18
CA ALA A 5 23.71 52.18 0.81
C ALA A 5 22.68 51.30 1.56
N SER A 6 23.18 50.18 2.09
CA SER A 6 22.61 49.37 3.17
C SER A 6 22.22 50.25 4.37
N GLY A 7 20.96 50.12 4.82
CA GLY A 7 20.44 50.82 5.99
C GLY A 7 19.64 49.87 6.88
N ASN A 8 20.25 49.46 7.99
CA ASN A 8 19.56 48.84 9.14
C ASN A 8 18.34 49.68 9.55
N PRO A 9 17.17 49.08 9.82
CA PRO A 9 16.15 49.79 10.55
C PRO A 9 16.62 49.97 12.00
N LEU A 10 16.93 51.22 12.34
CA LEU A 10 17.32 51.71 13.64
C LEU A 10 16.34 51.25 14.73
N ILE A 11 16.84 50.54 15.73
CA ILE A 11 16.19 50.39 17.04
C ILE A 11 16.29 51.76 17.72
N ASN A 12 15.21 52.55 17.65
CA ASN A 12 15.04 53.71 18.50
C ASN A 12 14.47 53.25 19.85
N LEU A 13 15.36 53.07 20.83
CA LEU A 13 14.97 52.80 22.21
C LEU A 13 14.60 54.14 22.89
N VAL A 14 13.35 54.57 22.72
CA VAL A 14 12.80 55.66 23.53
C VAL A 14 12.46 55.11 24.91
N SER A 15 13.22 55.57 25.89
CA SER A 15 12.96 55.45 27.33
C SER A 15 11.57 55.99 27.69
N GLY A 16 10.83 55.23 28.50
CA GLY A 16 9.72 55.75 29.29
C GLY A 16 8.33 55.24 28.91
N LYS A 17 7.74 54.52 29.87
CA LYS A 17 6.39 53.91 29.93
C LYS A 17 6.28 52.53 29.30
N ARG A 18 5.82 51.58 30.12
CA ARG A 18 5.43 50.22 29.73
C ARG A 18 4.34 50.29 28.65
N SER A 19 4.73 50.38 27.39
CA SER A 19 3.84 50.13 26.27
C SER A 19 3.66 48.62 26.18
N THR A 20 2.51 48.13 26.62
CA THR A 20 2.05 46.78 26.29
C THR A 20 2.18 46.62 24.78
N ILE A 21 3.07 45.72 24.33
CA ILE A 21 3.18 45.36 22.92
C ILE A 21 1.83 44.77 22.54
N LYS A 22 0.95 45.60 21.98
CA LYS A 22 -0.27 45.15 21.36
C LYS A 22 0.20 44.49 20.07
N LEU A 23 0.38 43.18 20.12
CA LEU A 23 0.58 42.33 18.95
C LEU A 23 -0.71 42.41 18.13
N LEU A 24 -0.89 43.50 17.39
CA LEU A 24 -1.84 43.66 16.31
C LEU A 24 -1.27 42.89 15.10
N LEU A 25 -1.09 41.58 15.27
CA LEU A 25 -1.18 40.68 14.14
C LEU A 25 -2.68 40.45 13.96
N ALA A 26 -3.22 41.03 12.88
CA ALA A 26 -4.61 40.88 12.50
C ALA A 26 -4.99 39.39 12.59
N LYS A 27 -5.88 39.06 13.55
CA LYS A 27 -6.43 37.70 13.71
C LYS A 27 -7.10 37.20 12.43
N ASP A 28 -7.41 38.11 11.52
CA ASP A 28 -8.04 37.85 10.23
C ASP A 28 -7.07 37.28 9.18
N ASP A 29 -5.76 37.59 9.25
CA ASP A 29 -4.77 37.07 8.29
C ASP A 29 -4.27 35.65 8.65
N LEU A 30 -4.36 35.27 9.93
CA LEU A 30 -4.05 33.90 10.40
C LEU A 30 -5.16 32.88 10.06
N ARG A 31 -6.28 33.32 9.48
CA ARG A 31 -7.49 32.52 9.22
C ARG A 31 -7.72 32.20 7.74
N LYS A 32 -6.69 32.09 6.91
CA LYS A 32 -6.81 31.27 5.68
C LYS A 32 -6.71 29.79 6.06
N ASN A 33 -7.77 29.34 6.74
CA ASN A 33 -7.94 28.04 7.36
C ASN A 33 -8.24 26.96 6.30
N ARG A 34 -7.30 26.70 5.38
CA ARG A 34 -7.34 25.44 4.62
C ARG A 34 -6.82 24.36 5.55
N LYS A 35 -7.72 23.55 6.10
CA LYS A 35 -7.30 22.29 6.74
C LYS A 35 -6.42 21.56 5.73
N PRO A 36 -5.17 21.18 6.06
CA PRO A 36 -4.34 20.43 5.14
C PRO A 36 -5.12 19.18 4.72
N THR A 37 -5.45 19.09 3.43
CA THR A 37 -6.17 17.95 2.89
C THR A 37 -5.22 16.76 2.94
N ASN A 38 -5.58 15.71 3.69
CA ASN A 38 -4.82 14.47 3.70
C ASN A 38 -4.71 13.94 2.28
N ARG A 39 -3.49 13.89 1.73
CA ARG A 39 -3.23 13.44 0.36
C ARG A 39 -3.12 11.91 0.24
N LEU A 40 -2.86 11.23 1.36
CA LEU A 40 -2.59 9.80 1.40
C LEU A 40 -3.89 8.98 1.41
N ASN A 41 -4.82 9.36 2.30
CA ASN A 41 -6.08 8.64 2.52
C ASN A 41 -7.20 9.61 2.94
N ASP A 42 -8.39 9.06 3.14
CA ASP A 42 -9.59 9.79 3.57
C ASP A 42 -10.03 9.40 5.00
N LEU A 43 -9.08 8.98 5.84
CA LEU A 43 -9.35 8.55 7.22
C LEU A 43 -9.64 9.75 8.14
N SER A 44 -10.53 9.53 9.11
CA SER A 44 -10.76 10.49 10.19
C SER A 44 -9.56 10.56 11.13
N GLY A 45 -9.44 11.64 11.93
CA GLY A 45 -8.37 11.74 12.94
C GLY A 45 -8.38 10.58 13.93
N THR A 46 -9.56 10.11 14.32
CA THR A 46 -9.75 8.94 15.19
C THR A 46 -9.21 7.66 14.57
N ASP A 47 -9.44 7.46 13.27
CA ASP A 47 -8.94 6.29 12.56
C ASP A 47 -7.42 6.38 12.36
N TRP A 48 -6.91 7.57 12.10
CA TRP A 48 -5.48 7.82 11.93
C TRP A 48 -4.67 7.48 13.19
N ILE A 49 -5.20 7.77 14.38
CA ILE A 49 -4.57 7.43 15.68
C ILE A 49 -4.38 5.92 15.84
N LYS A 50 -5.22 5.07 15.23
CA LYS A 50 -5.05 3.61 15.33
C LYS A 50 -3.72 3.16 14.69
N PHE A 51 -3.28 3.86 13.65
CA PHE A 51 -2.05 3.57 12.91
C PHE A 51 -0.80 4.19 13.52
N THR A 52 -0.92 5.03 14.55
CA THR A 52 0.26 5.55 15.29
C THR A 52 0.78 4.56 16.34
N LYS A 53 0.09 3.43 16.53
CA LYS A 53 0.53 2.36 17.42
C LYS A 53 1.59 1.50 16.73
N SER A 54 2.73 1.29 17.39
CA SER A 54 3.82 0.46 16.85
C SER A 54 3.46 -1.03 16.75
N TRP A 55 2.38 -1.47 17.40
CA TRP A 55 1.87 -2.84 17.34
C TRP A 55 0.34 -2.84 17.38
N PHE A 56 -0.26 -3.76 16.64
CA PHE A 56 -1.70 -3.96 16.62
C PHE A 56 -2.02 -5.46 16.53
N LYS A 57 -3.16 -5.85 17.10
CA LYS A 57 -3.67 -7.23 17.04
C LYS A 57 -4.71 -7.31 15.93
N HIS A 58 -4.40 -8.05 14.88
CA HIS A 58 -5.33 -8.33 13.79
C HIS A 58 -5.97 -9.71 13.97
N THR A 59 -7.29 -9.76 14.10
CA THR A 59 -8.05 -11.02 14.22
C THR A 59 -8.83 -11.21 12.93
N PRO A 60 -8.30 -11.97 11.96
CA PRO A 60 -8.99 -12.17 10.69
C PRO A 60 -10.22 -13.06 10.86
N PRO A 61 -11.24 -12.91 10.00
CA PRO A 61 -12.38 -13.83 9.99
C PRO A 61 -11.93 -15.27 9.68
N PRO A 62 -12.69 -16.30 10.11
CA PRO A 62 -12.39 -17.69 9.79
C PRO A 62 -12.17 -17.90 8.28
N ARG A 63 -11.13 -18.67 7.93
CA ARG A 63 -10.76 -18.90 6.53
C ARG A 63 -11.72 -19.90 5.89
N ASP A 64 -12.25 -19.55 4.71
CA ASP A 64 -13.09 -20.45 3.89
C ASP A 64 -12.27 -21.59 3.26
N ARG A 65 -12.95 -22.67 2.83
CA ARG A 65 -12.37 -23.89 2.23
C ARG A 65 -11.49 -23.62 1.01
N THR A 66 -11.80 -22.60 0.20
CA THR A 66 -10.96 -22.15 -0.93
C THR A 66 -9.57 -21.67 -0.51
N LYS A 67 -9.40 -21.21 0.75
CA LYS A 67 -8.11 -20.78 1.30
C LYS A 67 -7.25 -21.93 1.84
N LEU A 68 -7.76 -23.15 1.92
CA LEU A 68 -6.97 -24.35 2.32
C LEU A 68 -6.02 -24.81 1.21
N ILE A 69 -6.30 -24.45 -0.04
CA ILE A 69 -5.46 -24.81 -1.20
C ILE A 69 -4.12 -24.03 -1.18
N HIS A 70 -4.07 -22.89 -0.48
CA HIS A 70 -2.85 -22.10 -0.24
C HIS A 70 -2.72 -21.70 1.24
N PRO A 71 -2.12 -22.55 2.07
CA PRO A 71 -2.06 -22.36 3.52
C PRO A 71 -1.31 -21.08 3.95
N ALA A 72 -0.46 -20.50 3.08
CA ALA A 72 0.35 -19.33 3.37
C ALA A 72 -0.23 -17.98 2.87
N SER A 73 -1.51 -17.90 2.48
CA SER A 73 -2.10 -16.61 2.10
C SER A 73 -2.30 -15.69 3.31
N PHE A 74 -1.79 -14.46 3.22
CA PHE A 74 -2.03 -13.42 4.22
C PHE A 74 -3.54 -13.10 4.27
N PRO A 75 -4.09 -12.76 5.45
CA PRO A 75 -5.49 -12.38 5.55
C PRO A 75 -5.79 -11.13 4.70
N GLU A 76 -6.78 -11.22 3.83
CA GLU A 76 -7.19 -10.12 2.95
C GLU A 76 -7.65 -8.90 3.76
N THR A 77 -8.18 -9.12 4.97
CA THR A 77 -8.54 -8.06 5.91
C THR A 77 -7.33 -7.22 6.34
N LEU A 78 -6.17 -7.86 6.56
CA LEU A 78 -4.94 -7.15 6.90
C LEU A 78 -4.43 -6.34 5.70
N VAL A 79 -4.42 -6.94 4.51
CA VAL A 79 -4.01 -6.25 3.29
C VAL A 79 -4.90 -5.05 3.01
N ARG A 80 -6.21 -5.22 3.24
CA ARG A 80 -7.21 -4.16 3.10
C ARG A 80 -6.90 -2.97 4.01
N GLU A 81 -6.54 -3.20 5.27
CA GLU A 81 -6.17 -2.12 6.20
C GLU A 81 -5.00 -1.28 5.65
N PHE A 82 -3.97 -1.94 5.10
CA PHE A 82 -2.84 -1.24 4.48
C PHE A 82 -3.24 -0.49 3.21
N VAL A 83 -4.03 -1.11 2.34
CA VAL A 83 -4.54 -0.44 1.14
C VAL A 83 -5.36 0.79 1.53
N GLU A 84 -6.25 0.67 2.51
CA GLU A 84 -7.07 1.78 2.99
C GLU A 84 -6.25 2.91 3.60
N PHE A 85 -5.16 2.57 4.28
CA PHE A 85 -4.26 3.55 4.89
C PHE A 85 -3.37 4.26 3.87
N PHE A 86 -2.83 3.56 2.87
CA PHE A 86 -1.87 4.16 1.93
C PHE A 86 -2.50 4.68 0.63
N THR A 87 -3.82 4.58 0.47
CA THR A 87 -4.51 5.02 -0.74
C THR A 87 -5.87 5.65 -0.48
N LYS A 88 -6.37 6.39 -1.46
CA LYS A 88 -7.76 6.83 -1.57
C LYS A 88 -8.59 5.88 -2.46
N PRO A 89 -9.92 5.92 -2.38
CA PRO A 89 -10.78 5.21 -3.33
C PRO A 89 -10.38 5.49 -4.79
N LYS A 90 -10.54 4.49 -5.65
CA LYS A 90 -10.18 4.52 -7.09
C LYS A 90 -8.68 4.68 -7.42
N MET A 91 -7.78 4.83 -6.45
CA MET A 91 -6.33 4.76 -6.70
C MET A 91 -5.91 3.34 -7.10
N TRP A 92 -4.73 3.24 -7.71
CA TRP A 92 -4.18 1.99 -8.25
C TRP A 92 -3.19 1.33 -7.30
N VAL A 93 -3.48 0.08 -6.93
CA VAL A 93 -2.59 -0.79 -6.16
C VAL A 93 -1.88 -1.77 -7.09
N LEU A 94 -0.59 -1.97 -6.88
CA LEU A 94 0.22 -2.94 -7.60
C LEU A 94 0.69 -4.05 -6.65
N ASP A 95 0.54 -5.29 -7.08
CA ASP A 95 1.22 -6.44 -6.49
C ASP A 95 2.11 -7.12 -7.55
N PRO A 96 3.44 -6.94 -7.51
CA PRO A 96 4.34 -7.59 -8.47
C PRO A 96 4.44 -9.11 -8.30
N PHE A 97 3.91 -9.71 -7.24
CA PHE A 97 3.95 -11.16 -6.98
C PHE A 97 2.60 -11.63 -6.44
N VAL A 98 1.55 -11.41 -7.23
CA VAL A 98 0.15 -11.50 -6.76
C VAL A 98 -0.27 -12.89 -6.29
N GLY A 99 0.42 -13.95 -6.74
CA GLY A 99 0.10 -15.33 -6.37
C GLY A 99 -1.37 -15.64 -6.66
N THR A 100 -2.12 -15.97 -5.61
CA THR A 100 -3.55 -16.35 -5.73
C THR A 100 -4.53 -15.19 -5.61
N GLY A 101 -4.07 -13.93 -5.60
CA GLY A 101 -4.95 -12.78 -5.75
C GLY A 101 -5.46 -12.12 -4.47
N SER A 102 -4.94 -12.47 -3.29
CA SER A 102 -5.38 -11.88 -2.01
C SER A 102 -5.29 -10.35 -2.00
N THR A 103 -4.23 -9.77 -2.56
CA THR A 103 -4.04 -8.32 -2.64
C THR A 103 -5.10 -7.64 -3.52
N LEU A 104 -5.42 -8.22 -4.68
CA LEU A 104 -6.43 -7.68 -5.60
C LEU A 104 -7.84 -7.80 -5.00
N LEU A 105 -8.13 -8.90 -4.29
CA LEU A 105 -9.40 -9.04 -3.58
C LEU A 105 -9.54 -8.00 -2.46
N ALA A 106 -8.48 -7.79 -1.67
CA ALA A 106 -8.47 -6.76 -0.64
C ALA A 106 -8.65 -5.35 -1.23
N ALA A 107 -7.95 -5.03 -2.32
CA ALA A 107 -8.08 -3.76 -3.02
C ALA A 107 -9.49 -3.56 -3.60
N ARG A 108 -10.09 -4.62 -4.17
CA ARG A 108 -11.48 -4.62 -4.64
C ARG A 108 -12.46 -4.29 -3.53
N ILE A 109 -12.35 -4.98 -2.40
CA ILE A 109 -13.22 -4.76 -1.22
C ILE A 109 -13.03 -3.34 -0.68
N ALA A 110 -11.80 -2.80 -0.74
CA ALA A 110 -11.51 -1.42 -0.39
C ALA A 110 -11.99 -0.42 -1.47
N GLY A 111 -12.51 -0.82 -2.63
CA GLY A 111 -12.89 0.13 -3.68
C GLY A 111 -11.69 0.82 -4.35
N ARG A 112 -10.57 0.11 -4.49
CA ARG A 112 -9.37 0.52 -5.25
C ARG A 112 -9.25 -0.29 -6.53
N ASN A 113 -8.61 0.29 -7.55
CA ASN A 113 -8.16 -0.47 -8.71
C ASN A 113 -6.92 -1.25 -8.31
N ALA A 114 -6.71 -2.45 -8.86
CA ALA A 114 -5.44 -3.13 -8.67
C ALA A 114 -4.96 -3.90 -9.90
N VAL A 115 -3.65 -4.02 -9.99
CA VAL A 115 -2.93 -4.83 -10.96
C VAL A 115 -2.00 -5.78 -10.23
N GLY A 116 -2.04 -7.04 -10.60
CA GLY A 116 -1.19 -8.10 -10.07
C GLY A 116 -0.37 -8.72 -11.19
N VAL A 117 0.92 -8.95 -10.96
CA VAL A 117 1.78 -9.71 -11.87
C VAL A 117 2.14 -11.03 -11.24
N GLU A 118 2.00 -12.11 -11.99
CA GLU A 118 2.34 -13.46 -11.57
C GLU A 118 3.05 -14.21 -12.69
N ILE A 119 4.17 -14.88 -12.37
CA ILE A 119 4.97 -15.59 -13.35
C ILE A 119 4.38 -16.98 -13.67
N ASN A 120 3.78 -17.63 -12.66
CA ASN A 120 3.19 -18.96 -12.80
C ASN A 120 1.76 -18.87 -13.36
N PRO A 121 1.48 -19.40 -14.57
CA PRO A 121 0.16 -19.35 -15.17
C PRO A 121 -0.92 -20.01 -14.31
N ARG A 122 -0.58 -21.04 -13.54
CA ARG A 122 -1.52 -21.72 -12.64
C ARG A 122 -2.02 -20.76 -11.55
N TYR A 123 -1.13 -20.04 -10.88
CA TYR A 123 -1.51 -19.07 -9.85
C TYR A 123 -2.25 -17.87 -10.43
N ALA A 124 -1.82 -17.37 -11.59
CA ALA A 124 -2.55 -16.32 -12.31
C ALA A 124 -4.00 -16.75 -12.63
N SER A 125 -4.20 -17.99 -13.08
CA SER A 125 -5.55 -18.54 -13.34
C SER A 125 -6.38 -18.64 -12.06
N MET A 126 -5.79 -19.09 -10.96
CA MET A 126 -6.47 -19.16 -9.66
C MET A 126 -6.87 -17.78 -9.15
N ALA A 127 -6.00 -16.77 -9.30
CA ALA A 127 -6.31 -15.39 -8.93
C ALA A 127 -7.49 -14.83 -9.75
N ARG A 128 -7.56 -15.12 -11.06
CA ARG A 128 -8.69 -14.73 -11.92
C ARG A 128 -10.00 -15.38 -11.46
N SER A 129 -10.01 -16.70 -11.30
CA SER A 129 -11.19 -17.42 -10.80
C SER A 129 -11.67 -16.89 -9.44
N ARG A 130 -10.75 -16.63 -8.50
CA ARG A 130 -11.11 -16.03 -7.20
C ARG A 130 -11.71 -14.63 -7.32
N LEU A 131 -11.29 -13.84 -8.31
CA LEU A 131 -11.86 -12.52 -8.57
C LEU A 131 -13.23 -12.60 -9.27
N GLU A 132 -13.46 -13.62 -10.09
CA GLU A 132 -14.75 -13.89 -10.71
C GLU A 132 -15.80 -14.31 -9.67
N ASP A 133 -15.41 -15.15 -8.71
CA ASP A 133 -16.27 -15.59 -7.60
C ASP A 133 -16.53 -14.51 -6.54
N ALA A 134 -15.76 -13.41 -6.56
CA ALA A 134 -15.87 -12.34 -5.58
C ALA A 134 -17.07 -11.41 -5.87
N PRO A 135 -17.69 -10.81 -4.83
CA PRO A 135 -18.77 -9.85 -5.00
C PRO A 135 -18.41 -8.72 -5.97
N PRO A 136 -19.34 -8.24 -6.82
CA PRO A 136 -19.08 -7.19 -7.82
C PRO A 136 -18.30 -6.00 -7.26
N SER A 137 -17.33 -5.50 -8.01
CA SER A 137 -16.62 -4.28 -7.63
C SER A 137 -17.51 -3.07 -7.89
N ASP A 138 -17.50 -2.09 -6.99
CA ASP A 138 -18.14 -0.80 -7.24
C ASP A 138 -17.26 0.03 -8.18
N GLY A 139 -17.33 -0.28 -9.49
CA GLY A 139 -16.65 0.46 -10.55
C GLY A 139 -15.13 0.50 -10.41
N THR A 140 -14.49 -0.57 -9.91
CA THR A 140 -13.02 -0.72 -9.88
C THR A 140 -12.56 -1.93 -10.67
N ARG A 141 -11.34 -1.84 -11.20
CA ARG A 141 -10.73 -2.83 -12.08
C ARG A 141 -9.71 -3.67 -11.32
N GLN A 142 -9.72 -4.97 -11.55
CA GLN A 142 -8.75 -5.92 -11.01
C GLN A 142 -8.09 -6.64 -12.19
N LEU A 143 -6.80 -6.42 -12.40
CA LEU A 143 -6.05 -6.93 -13.56
C LEU A 143 -5.03 -7.98 -13.10
N VAL A 144 -5.17 -9.22 -13.57
CA VAL A 144 -4.18 -10.28 -13.33
C VAL A 144 -3.37 -10.51 -14.60
N LEU A 145 -2.13 -10.03 -14.60
CA LEU A 145 -1.19 -10.10 -15.70
C LEU A 145 -0.22 -11.26 -15.48
N GLN A 146 -0.08 -12.13 -16.47
CA GLN A 146 0.95 -13.14 -16.44
C GLN A 146 2.26 -12.53 -16.94
N GLY A 147 3.32 -12.56 -16.13
CA GLY A 147 4.58 -11.93 -16.50
C GLY A 147 5.69 -12.05 -15.46
N ASN A 148 6.90 -11.67 -15.84
CA ASN A 148 8.04 -11.61 -14.94
C ASN A 148 8.20 -10.19 -14.40
N SER A 149 8.16 -10.03 -13.09
CA SER A 149 8.24 -8.75 -12.39
C SER A 149 9.59 -8.05 -12.55
N ARG A 150 10.63 -8.73 -13.05
CA ARG A 150 11.89 -8.08 -13.49
C ARG A 150 11.67 -7.15 -14.69
N ASN A 151 10.66 -7.42 -15.51
CA ASN A 151 10.29 -6.64 -16.69
C ASN A 151 8.97 -5.88 -16.47
N LEU A 152 8.70 -5.45 -15.23
CA LEU A 152 7.40 -4.94 -14.81
C LEU A 152 6.91 -3.75 -15.66
N GLN A 153 7.78 -2.79 -15.98
CA GLN A 153 7.41 -1.63 -16.79
C GLN A 153 6.82 -2.05 -18.14
N LYS A 154 7.50 -2.96 -18.85
CA LYS A 154 7.03 -3.52 -20.13
C LYS A 154 5.67 -4.20 -19.98
N VAL A 155 5.51 -5.05 -18.96
CA VAL A 155 4.26 -5.76 -18.68
C VAL A 155 3.11 -4.77 -18.44
N LEU A 156 3.35 -3.69 -17.69
CA LEU A 156 2.35 -2.65 -17.41
C LEU A 156 2.00 -1.84 -18.68
N ASP A 157 3.00 -1.45 -19.47
CA ASP A 157 2.82 -0.67 -20.70
C ASP A 157 2.01 -1.44 -21.75
N GLU A 158 2.35 -2.72 -21.99
CA GLU A 158 1.62 -3.61 -22.91
C GLU A 158 0.14 -3.77 -22.52
N ASN A 159 -0.15 -3.68 -21.22
CA ASN A 159 -1.49 -3.79 -20.66
C ASN A 159 -2.16 -2.43 -20.38
N LYS A 160 -1.57 -1.33 -20.86
CA LYS A 160 -2.09 0.04 -20.75
C LYS A 160 -2.33 0.49 -19.30
N VAL A 161 -1.51 0.01 -18.36
CA VAL A 161 -1.54 0.46 -16.96
C VAL A 161 -0.58 1.64 -16.81
N GLN A 162 -1.13 2.86 -16.84
CA GLN A 162 -0.34 4.09 -16.89
C GLN A 162 0.08 4.62 -15.51
N LYS A 163 -0.58 4.17 -14.44
CA LYS A 163 -0.39 4.72 -13.10
C LYS A 163 -0.52 3.64 -12.04
N VAL A 164 0.39 3.69 -11.08
CA VAL A 164 0.34 2.95 -9.82
C VAL A 164 0.56 3.96 -8.70
N ASP A 165 -0.28 3.89 -7.67
CA ASP A 165 -0.20 4.80 -6.53
C ASP A 165 0.42 4.13 -5.29
N PHE A 166 0.24 2.83 -5.14
CA PHE A 166 0.76 2.06 -4.01
C PHE A 166 1.18 0.66 -4.45
N CYS A 167 2.38 0.24 -4.07
CA CYS A 167 2.87 -1.12 -4.31
C CYS A 167 2.89 -1.88 -2.98
N ILE A 168 2.22 -3.03 -2.95
CA ILE A 168 2.23 -3.93 -1.79
C ILE A 168 2.30 -5.36 -2.31
N THR A 169 3.17 -6.14 -1.69
CA THR A 169 3.31 -7.55 -2.02
C THR A 169 3.61 -8.34 -0.77
N PHE A 170 3.15 -9.57 -0.75
CA PHE A 170 3.41 -10.51 0.31
C PHE A 170 4.03 -11.73 -0.32
N THR A 171 5.36 -11.76 -0.35
CA THR A 171 6.08 -12.94 -0.80
C THR A 171 5.72 -14.10 0.12
N SER A 172 4.86 -15.01 -0.34
CA SER A 172 4.75 -16.30 0.30
C SER A 172 6.14 -16.91 0.25
N ILE A 173 6.77 -17.14 1.41
CA ILE A 173 7.85 -18.11 1.47
C ILE A 173 7.20 -19.41 1.01
N LEU A 174 7.45 -19.77 -0.25
CA LEU A 174 7.25 -21.12 -0.72
C LEU A 174 8.21 -21.92 0.14
N GLU A 175 7.69 -22.56 1.18
CA GLU A 175 8.39 -23.70 1.77
C GLU A 175 8.59 -24.66 0.61
N SER A 176 9.84 -24.77 0.18
CA SER A 176 10.26 -25.53 -0.97
C SER A 176 10.03 -27.02 -0.69
N THR A 177 8.82 -27.50 -0.91
CA THR A 177 8.55 -28.94 -0.98
C THR A 177 9.17 -29.57 -2.24
N GLU A 178 9.80 -28.78 -3.10
CA GLU A 178 10.68 -29.23 -4.19
C GLU A 178 12.18 -29.05 -3.91
N ALA A 179 12.63 -28.93 -2.64
CA ALA A 179 14.06 -28.90 -2.31
C ALA A 179 14.47 -30.03 -1.34
N ARG A 180 14.49 -31.24 -1.89
CA ARG A 180 15.34 -32.42 -1.59
C ARG A 180 14.48 -33.67 -1.70
N GLN A 181 14.53 -34.33 -2.87
CA GLN A 181 14.44 -35.79 -2.84
C GLN A 181 15.54 -36.26 -1.87
N PRO A 182 15.23 -37.06 -0.84
CA PRO A 182 16.26 -37.72 -0.07
C PRO A 182 17.12 -38.52 -1.06
N PRO A 183 18.46 -38.52 -0.93
CA PRO A 183 19.29 -39.36 -1.79
C PRO A 183 18.75 -40.78 -1.71
N ALA A 184 18.58 -41.41 -2.89
CA ALA A 184 18.10 -42.78 -3.00
C ALA A 184 18.83 -43.65 -1.98
N ALA A 185 18.05 -44.33 -1.13
CA ALA A 185 18.59 -45.24 -0.13
C ALA A 185 19.56 -46.20 -0.83
N ARG A 186 20.84 -46.12 -0.45
CA ARG A 186 21.85 -47.05 -0.92
C ARG A 186 21.40 -48.43 -0.44
N ALA A 187 20.97 -49.26 -1.38
CA ALA A 187 20.53 -50.62 -1.10
C ALA A 187 21.59 -51.31 -0.24
N LYS A 188 21.14 -51.90 0.87
CA LYS A 188 21.93 -52.87 1.62
C LYS A 188 22.30 -53.99 0.65
N ALA A 189 23.59 -54.14 0.35
CA ALA A 189 24.11 -55.40 -0.16
C ALA A 189 24.34 -56.29 1.07
N GLU A 190 23.35 -57.13 1.35
CA GLU A 190 23.56 -58.39 2.05
C GLU A 190 24.34 -59.34 1.14
N GLY A 191 25.29 -60.08 1.72
CA GLY A 191 25.70 -61.40 1.22
C GLY A 191 27.01 -61.48 0.43
N ALA A 192 28.10 -61.79 1.13
CA ALA A 192 28.98 -62.94 0.88
C ALA A 192 29.92 -63.13 2.07
#